data_AF-A0A3N7C1C5-F1
#
_entry.id   AF-A0A3N7C1C5-F1
#
_cell.length_a   1.000
_cell.length_b   1.000
_cell.length_c   1.000
_cell.angle_alpha   90.00
_cell.angle_beta   90.00
_cell.angle_gamma   90.00
#
_symmetry.space_group_name_H-M   'P 1'
#
loop_
_entity.id
_entity.type
_entity.pdbx_description
1 polymer ?
#
loop_
_entity_poly.entity_id
_entity_poly.type
_entity_poly.pdbx_seq_one_letter_code
_entity_poly.pdbx_strand_id
1 'polypeptide(L)'
;MIRNRKKDKAPVSNTDAAARRPAPRPERQRGPKPEFKPKVLIQPGYATGDMFGIAAALIGDEELHVVISKGDGTVTDHTDKADSIKRFYRDSGIGEDRIHVVEVKQLRGDKAGKKKLEDEARKYQRKGYIKGVNYGTDYIARKYSPALRIKLKERWKVNINTYEDDAIKRWLEQKGIPTIGTNLLILWSRFSGKGGDIHIEHDTSYTGIRQIIYRVAEMYDAIIITGDKGYVKERGSKFDDIVNEVKSHIHPSKVFNITEFWDEKTESLLAWGGNTRFGQFKLYEYFERHFTHVKHLGFRSGNLEVMAMLGYTVRYMEEEGSESGGRMLTWKKGDGGKTQKGGDATGYERLLLSEPPTRSGKFLQEKIKEINQRIESELDEEINKIIMTSGAKTETQIKDLKEQLKPNIESKFRREKRDYIGAHFAPRKKDGTPPTPIPKEEKNRFYEGFNNKDMELILSFLRPERWVDKEITYNPIIPPKRKVYERLLESSEKTY
;
A
#
# COMPACT_ATOMS: atom_id res chain seq x y z
N MET A 1 72.10 2.65 15.20
CA MET A 1 72.26 3.15 13.81
C MET A 1 72.60 1.99 12.90
N ILE A 2 72.25 2.11 11.61
CA ILE A 2 72.58 1.23 10.46
C ILE A 2 71.45 0.27 10.04
N ARG A 3 71.04 0.50 8.78
CA ARG A 3 69.99 -0.14 7.97
C ARG A 3 70.41 -1.54 7.50
N ASN A 4 69.44 -2.43 7.29
CA ASN A 4 69.60 -3.61 6.42
C ASN A 4 68.35 -3.74 5.52
N ARG A 5 68.46 -3.36 4.23
CA ARG A 5 68.87 -4.17 3.07
C ARG A 5 67.81 -5.19 2.63
N LYS A 6 67.00 -4.78 1.63
CA LYS A 6 66.34 -5.68 0.68
C LYS A 6 67.40 -6.34 -0.20
N LYS A 7 67.23 -7.64 -0.47
CA LYS A 7 67.88 -8.36 -1.56
C LYS A 7 66.83 -9.15 -2.32
N ASP A 8 66.71 -8.85 -3.60
CA ASP A 8 66.10 -9.68 -4.62
C ASP A 8 66.90 -10.99 -4.78
N LYS A 9 66.20 -12.09 -5.04
CA LYS A 9 66.80 -13.29 -5.65
C LYS A 9 65.86 -13.88 -6.70
N ALA A 10 66.52 -14.30 -7.77
CA ALA A 10 66.07 -14.74 -9.08
C ALA A 10 65.44 -16.17 -9.06
N PRO A 11 64.93 -16.67 -10.21
CA PRO A 11 63.98 -17.77 -10.29
C PRO A 11 64.66 -19.15 -10.25
N VAL A 12 63.95 -20.14 -9.70
CA VAL A 12 64.36 -21.55 -9.78
C VAL A 12 63.28 -22.32 -10.54
N SER A 13 63.71 -22.98 -11.61
CA SER A 13 62.92 -23.82 -12.50
C SER A 13 62.59 -25.18 -11.87
N ASN A 14 61.39 -25.65 -12.21
CA ASN A 14 60.88 -27.00 -11.99
C ASN A 14 61.84 -28.11 -12.44
N THR A 15 62.21 -28.97 -11.51
CA THR A 15 62.26 -30.44 -11.67
C THR A 15 62.27 -31.08 -10.28
N ASP A 16 61.56 -32.19 -10.12
CA ASP A 16 61.54 -33.09 -8.93
C ASP A 16 60.64 -32.80 -7.72
N ALA A 17 59.32 -32.72 -7.95
CA ALA A 17 58.34 -32.97 -6.88
C ALA A 17 57.10 -33.80 -7.32
N ALA A 18 57.23 -34.62 -8.36
CA ALA A 18 56.15 -35.46 -8.88
C ALA A 18 55.90 -36.79 -8.11
N ALA A 19 56.42 -36.94 -6.89
CA ALA A 19 56.36 -38.21 -6.16
C ALA A 19 55.89 -38.11 -4.69
N ARG A 20 55.03 -37.14 -4.33
CA ARG A 20 54.29 -37.15 -3.05
C ARG A 20 52.90 -36.51 -3.19
N ARG A 21 51.94 -37.23 -3.76
CA ARG A 21 50.52 -36.87 -3.61
C ARG A 21 50.06 -37.29 -2.20
N PRO A 22 49.61 -36.36 -1.34
CA PRO A 22 48.96 -36.73 -0.08
C PRO A 22 47.69 -37.53 -0.41
N ALA A 23 47.46 -38.59 0.36
CA ALA A 23 46.26 -39.42 0.23
C ALA A 23 44.99 -38.55 0.24
N PRO A 24 43.97 -38.89 -0.57
CA PRO A 24 42.70 -38.16 -0.57
C PRO A 24 42.15 -38.13 0.86
N ARG A 25 41.89 -36.92 1.38
CA ARG A 25 41.23 -36.76 2.67
C ARG A 25 39.90 -37.51 2.61
N PRO A 26 39.56 -38.33 3.62
CA PRO A 26 38.26 -38.98 3.68
C PRO A 26 37.19 -37.90 3.58
N GLU A 27 36.27 -38.11 2.64
CA GLU A 27 35.12 -37.26 2.41
C GLU A 27 34.40 -37.11 3.75
N ARG A 28 34.35 -35.88 4.30
CA ARG A 28 33.53 -35.62 5.48
C ARG A 28 32.12 -35.99 5.11
N GLN A 29 31.63 -37.10 5.65
CA GLN A 29 30.22 -37.46 5.60
C GLN A 29 29.42 -36.23 6.03
N ARG A 30 28.74 -35.61 5.07
CA ARG A 30 27.80 -34.54 5.36
C ARG A 30 26.76 -35.17 6.27
N GLY A 31 26.72 -34.74 7.53
CA GLY A 31 25.67 -35.14 8.45
C GLY A 31 24.28 -34.91 7.81
N PRO A 32 23.23 -35.55 8.35
CA PRO A 32 21.88 -35.40 7.82
C PRO A 32 21.54 -33.91 7.64
N LYS A 33 20.99 -33.55 6.48
CA LYS A 33 20.50 -32.18 6.21
C LYS A 33 19.63 -31.75 7.39
N PRO A 34 19.77 -30.52 7.91
CA PRO A 34 18.90 -30.03 8.98
C PRO A 34 17.43 -30.30 8.63
N GLU A 35 16.70 -30.89 9.56
CA GLU A 35 15.28 -31.16 9.40
C GLU A 35 14.56 -29.83 9.13
N PHE A 36 14.06 -29.67 7.89
CA PHE A 36 13.35 -28.50 7.44
C PHE A 36 12.10 -28.30 8.31
N LYS A 37 11.95 -27.12 8.93
CA LYS A 37 10.77 -26.79 9.75
C LYS A 37 9.96 -25.70 9.06
N PRO A 38 8.78 -26.03 8.51
CA PRO A 38 7.91 -25.07 7.85
C PRO A 38 7.60 -23.88 8.76
N LYS A 39 7.56 -22.68 8.19
CA LYS A 39 7.05 -21.47 8.85
C LYS A 39 5.62 -21.27 8.38
N VAL A 40 4.71 -20.87 9.25
CA VAL A 40 3.31 -20.64 8.88
C VAL A 40 2.88 -19.23 9.24
N LEU A 41 2.16 -18.60 8.32
CA LEU A 41 1.44 -17.36 8.54
C LEU A 41 -0.08 -17.57 8.44
N ILE A 42 -0.84 -16.86 9.26
CA ILE A 42 -2.31 -16.84 9.18
C ILE A 42 -2.75 -15.52 8.54
N GLN A 43 -3.64 -15.61 7.55
CA GLN A 43 -4.24 -14.48 6.86
C GLN A 43 -5.77 -14.58 6.88
N PRO A 44 -6.48 -13.54 7.35
CA PRO A 44 -7.92 -13.49 7.20
C PRO A 44 -8.33 -13.35 5.73
N GLY A 45 -9.38 -14.05 5.30
CA GLY A 45 -9.90 -14.01 3.93
C GLY A 45 -10.36 -12.63 3.46
N TYR A 46 -10.59 -11.69 4.36
CA TYR A 46 -10.91 -10.29 4.03
C TYR A 46 -9.70 -9.37 3.86
N ALA A 47 -8.49 -9.80 4.26
CA ALA A 47 -7.29 -8.98 4.30
C ALA A 47 -6.59 -8.92 2.92
N THR A 48 -7.32 -8.44 1.89
CA THR A 48 -6.78 -8.36 0.52
C THR A 48 -5.68 -7.31 0.37
N GLY A 49 -5.65 -6.28 1.22
CA GLY A 49 -4.57 -5.29 1.20
C GLY A 49 -3.19 -5.88 1.50
N ASP A 50 -3.14 -6.89 2.37
CA ASP A 50 -1.89 -7.52 2.82
C ASP A 50 -1.42 -8.64 1.89
N MET A 51 -2.25 -9.05 0.92
CA MET A 51 -1.96 -10.24 0.09
C MET A 51 -0.68 -10.08 -0.74
N PHE A 52 -0.34 -8.85 -1.14
CA PHE A 52 0.84 -8.61 -1.97
C PHE A 52 2.15 -8.80 -1.19
N GLY A 53 2.25 -8.23 0.02
CA GLY A 53 3.41 -8.43 0.89
C GLY A 53 3.54 -9.90 1.32
N ILE A 54 2.42 -10.58 1.56
CA ILE A 54 2.40 -12.02 1.88
C ILE A 54 2.85 -12.85 0.67
N ALA A 55 2.34 -12.58 -0.53
CA ALA A 55 2.79 -13.26 -1.75
C ALA A 55 4.29 -13.08 -1.98
N ALA A 56 4.80 -11.86 -1.79
CA ALA A 56 6.22 -11.60 -1.92
C ALA A 56 7.07 -12.36 -0.89
N ALA A 57 6.57 -12.52 0.34
CA ALA A 57 7.20 -13.38 1.34
C ALA A 57 7.17 -14.86 0.95
N LEU A 58 6.06 -15.36 0.41
CA LEU A 58 5.91 -16.75 -0.07
C LEU A 58 6.83 -17.05 -1.26
N ILE A 59 7.02 -16.08 -2.18
CA ILE A 59 7.96 -16.17 -3.31
C ILE A 59 9.41 -16.17 -2.79
N GLY A 60 9.69 -15.36 -1.77
CA GLY A 60 11.03 -15.19 -1.22
C GLY A 60 11.50 -16.32 -0.30
N ASP A 61 10.58 -16.94 0.44
CA ASP A 61 10.84 -18.03 1.40
C ASP A 61 10.05 -19.27 0.99
N GLU A 62 10.73 -20.27 0.42
CA GLU A 62 10.12 -21.52 -0.08
C GLU A 62 9.54 -22.40 1.04
N GLU A 63 9.93 -22.17 2.31
CA GLU A 63 9.44 -22.91 3.47
C GLU A 63 8.23 -22.25 4.14
N LEU A 64 7.78 -21.10 3.64
CA LEU A 64 6.67 -20.36 4.21
C LEU A 64 5.34 -20.92 3.69
N HIS A 65 4.43 -21.24 4.59
CA HIS A 65 3.07 -21.66 4.29
C HIS A 65 2.09 -20.56 4.74
N VAL A 66 0.92 -20.53 4.11
CA VAL A 66 -0.17 -19.63 4.49
C VAL A 66 -1.44 -20.41 4.79
N VAL A 67 -2.08 -20.07 5.91
CA VAL A 67 -3.42 -20.52 6.27
C VAL A 67 -4.38 -19.33 6.11
N ILE A 68 -5.37 -19.48 5.23
CA ILE A 68 -6.35 -18.47 4.87
C ILE A 68 -7.69 -18.84 5.49
N SER A 69 -8.31 -17.91 6.21
CA SER A 69 -9.67 -18.13 6.72
C SER A 69 -10.72 -17.86 5.64
N LYS A 70 -11.70 -18.75 5.48
CA LYS A 70 -12.85 -18.61 4.58
C LYS A 70 -14.14 -18.73 5.39
N GLY A 71 -15.16 -17.95 5.08
CA GLY A 71 -16.49 -18.10 5.67
C GLY A 71 -17.11 -19.43 5.26
N ASP A 72 -17.68 -20.16 6.21
CA ASP A 72 -18.39 -21.42 5.95
C ASP A 72 -19.79 -21.23 5.31
N GLY A 73 -20.14 -19.99 4.98
CA GLY A 73 -21.43 -19.62 4.39
C GLY A 73 -22.58 -19.49 5.39
N THR A 74 -22.38 -19.84 6.67
CA THR A 74 -23.43 -19.68 7.69
C THR A 74 -23.68 -18.22 8.04
N VAL A 75 -22.66 -17.38 7.93
CA VAL A 75 -22.75 -15.92 8.04
C VAL A 75 -22.21 -15.32 6.75
N THR A 76 -23.08 -14.67 6.00
CA THR A 76 -22.69 -13.97 4.77
C THR A 76 -21.77 -12.80 5.10
N ASP A 77 -20.50 -12.90 4.71
CA ASP A 77 -19.54 -11.81 4.77
C ASP A 77 -19.07 -11.45 3.36
N HIS A 78 -19.57 -10.35 2.79
CA HIS A 78 -19.20 -9.94 1.43
C HIS A 78 -17.75 -9.43 1.33
N THR A 79 -17.04 -9.28 2.47
CA THR A 79 -15.60 -9.05 2.48
C THR A 79 -14.79 -10.32 2.29
N ASP A 80 -15.40 -11.51 2.33
CA ASP A 80 -14.66 -12.74 2.09
C ASP A 80 -14.10 -12.76 0.66
N LYS A 81 -12.77 -12.77 0.58
CA LYS A 81 -11.99 -12.87 -0.65
C LYS A 81 -11.00 -14.02 -0.58
N ALA A 82 -11.21 -15.01 0.29
CA ALA A 82 -10.31 -16.15 0.46
C ALA A 82 -10.01 -16.85 -0.87
N ASP A 83 -11.02 -17.09 -1.71
CA ASP A 83 -10.84 -17.73 -3.01
C ASP A 83 -10.03 -16.88 -3.99
N SER A 84 -10.23 -15.55 -3.97
CA SER A 84 -9.46 -14.60 -4.79
C SER A 84 -8.00 -14.54 -4.33
N ILE A 85 -7.77 -14.50 -3.02
CA ILE A 85 -6.43 -14.51 -2.41
C ILE A 85 -5.72 -15.83 -2.75
N LYS A 86 -6.39 -16.98 -2.58
CA LYS A 86 -5.85 -18.29 -2.96
C LYS A 86 -5.46 -18.31 -4.43
N ARG A 87 -6.36 -17.87 -5.32
CA ARG A 87 -6.07 -17.78 -6.76
C ARG A 87 -4.84 -16.91 -7.03
N PHE A 88 -4.74 -15.73 -6.42
CA PHE A 88 -3.59 -14.85 -6.59
C PHE A 88 -2.26 -15.50 -6.18
N TYR A 89 -2.23 -16.28 -5.10
CA TYR A 89 -1.03 -17.02 -4.68
C TYR A 89 -0.67 -18.14 -5.64
N ARG A 90 -1.66 -18.91 -6.12
CA ARG A 90 -1.43 -19.91 -7.16
C ARG A 90 -0.88 -19.29 -8.45
N ASP A 91 -1.50 -18.19 -8.89
CA ASP A 91 -1.10 -17.50 -10.11
C ASP A 91 0.33 -16.96 -9.97
N SER A 92 0.73 -16.56 -8.76
CA SER A 92 2.11 -16.19 -8.40
C SER A 92 3.09 -17.39 -8.37
N GLY A 93 2.62 -18.60 -8.69
CA GLY A 93 3.40 -19.84 -8.73
C GLY A 93 3.73 -20.44 -7.37
N ILE A 94 2.97 -20.11 -6.32
CA ILE A 94 3.09 -20.77 -5.03
C ILE A 94 2.39 -22.14 -5.10
N GLY A 95 3.08 -23.19 -4.61
CA GLY A 95 2.55 -24.55 -4.60
C GLY A 95 1.28 -24.69 -3.76
N GLU A 96 0.34 -25.53 -4.22
CA GLU A 96 -0.92 -25.80 -3.49
C GLU A 96 -0.68 -26.37 -2.09
N ASP A 97 0.39 -27.14 -1.91
CA ASP A 97 0.83 -27.71 -0.64
C ASP A 97 1.23 -26.65 0.40
N ARG A 98 1.42 -25.40 -0.04
CA ARG A 98 1.76 -24.26 0.81
C ARG A 98 0.58 -23.32 1.08
N ILE A 99 -0.58 -23.55 0.45
CA ILE A 99 -1.77 -22.68 0.55
C ILE A 99 -2.93 -23.47 1.16
N HIS A 100 -3.22 -23.18 2.42
CA HIS A 100 -4.22 -23.90 3.21
C HIS A 100 -5.43 -23.00 3.43
N VAL A 101 -6.64 -23.48 3.14
CA VAL A 101 -7.89 -22.74 3.38
C VAL A 101 -8.68 -23.43 4.47
N VAL A 102 -9.12 -22.68 5.47
CA VAL A 102 -9.88 -23.19 6.61
C VAL A 102 -11.19 -22.45 6.71
N GLU A 103 -12.27 -23.21 6.73
CA GLU A 103 -13.63 -22.68 6.91
C GLU A 103 -13.89 -22.32 8.38
N VAL A 104 -14.38 -21.10 8.59
CA VAL A 104 -14.72 -20.52 9.89
C VAL A 104 -16.11 -19.90 9.85
N LYS A 105 -16.78 -19.82 11.00
CA LYS A 105 -18.15 -19.31 11.07
C LYS A 105 -18.21 -17.82 10.77
N GLN A 106 -17.26 -17.05 11.32
CA GLN A 106 -17.13 -15.63 11.07
C GLN A 106 -15.67 -15.27 10.86
N LEU A 107 -15.39 -14.40 9.90
CA LEU A 107 -14.01 -13.98 9.63
C LEU A 107 -13.45 -13.05 10.72
N ARG A 108 -14.32 -12.39 11.51
CA ARG A 108 -13.96 -11.41 12.54
C ARG A 108 -14.52 -11.81 13.89
N GLY A 109 -13.70 -11.72 14.93
CA GLY A 109 -14.15 -11.95 16.32
C GLY A 109 -14.46 -13.42 16.68
N ASP A 110 -14.39 -14.34 15.72
CA ASP A 110 -14.62 -15.77 15.95
C ASP A 110 -13.44 -16.40 16.70
N LYS A 111 -13.56 -16.53 18.03
CA LYS A 111 -12.54 -17.19 18.86
C LYS A 111 -12.36 -18.66 18.47
N ALA A 112 -13.44 -19.36 18.10
CA ALA A 112 -13.39 -20.76 17.72
C ALA A 112 -12.73 -20.93 16.34
N GLY A 113 -13.12 -20.10 15.37
CA GLY A 113 -12.47 -20.00 14.06
C GLY A 113 -10.99 -19.65 14.16
N LYS A 114 -10.61 -18.71 15.04
CA LYS A 114 -9.20 -18.39 15.32
C LYS A 114 -8.44 -19.62 15.82
N LYS A 115 -9.00 -20.38 16.77
CA LYS A 115 -8.39 -21.62 17.26
C LYS A 115 -8.24 -22.65 16.14
N LYS A 116 -9.26 -22.83 15.28
CA LYS A 116 -9.17 -23.73 14.10
C LYS A 116 -8.02 -23.35 13.16
N LEU A 117 -7.82 -22.06 12.89
CA LEU A 117 -6.71 -21.57 12.07
C LEU A 117 -5.35 -21.86 12.71
N GLU A 118 -5.24 -21.65 14.02
CA GLU A 118 -4.02 -21.97 14.78
C GLU A 118 -3.75 -23.49 14.77
N ASP A 119 -4.77 -24.32 15.00
CA ASP A 119 -4.66 -25.78 14.97
C ASP A 119 -4.21 -26.29 13.58
N GLU A 120 -4.77 -25.74 12.50
CA GLU A 120 -4.30 -26.05 11.14
C GLU A 120 -2.85 -25.63 10.93
N ALA A 121 -2.48 -24.41 11.34
CA ALA A 121 -1.10 -23.94 11.26
C ALA A 121 -0.13 -24.83 12.05
N ARG A 122 -0.57 -25.40 13.18
CA ARG A 122 0.25 -26.31 14.00
C ARG A 122 0.53 -27.66 13.36
N LYS A 123 -0.25 -28.09 12.37
CA LYS A 123 0.07 -29.31 11.59
C LYS A 123 1.39 -29.17 10.85
N TYR A 124 1.69 -27.97 10.34
CA TYR A 124 2.91 -27.68 9.58
C TYR A 124 4.02 -27.09 10.47
N GLN A 125 3.65 -26.28 11.47
CA GLN A 125 4.60 -25.66 12.40
C GLN A 125 4.32 -26.06 13.86
N ARG A 126 4.85 -27.22 14.27
CA ARG A 126 4.64 -27.79 15.62
C ARG A 126 5.12 -26.90 16.76
N LYS A 127 6.22 -26.15 16.58
CA LYS A 127 6.83 -25.29 17.62
C LYS A 127 7.11 -23.88 17.10
N GLY A 128 7.16 -22.91 18.01
CA GLY A 128 7.48 -21.51 17.72
C GLY A 128 6.26 -20.64 17.43
N TYR A 129 6.53 -19.38 17.09
CA TYR A 129 5.50 -18.36 16.88
C TYR A 129 4.90 -18.45 15.46
N ILE A 130 3.58 -18.58 15.38
CA ILE A 130 2.83 -18.49 14.11
C ILE A 130 2.76 -17.02 13.72
N LYS A 131 3.08 -16.73 12.46
CA LYS A 131 3.15 -15.35 11.96
C LYS A 131 1.75 -14.80 11.66
N GLY A 132 1.51 -13.52 11.95
CA GLY A 132 0.29 -12.82 11.53
C GLY A 132 0.46 -12.09 10.20
N VAL A 133 -0.60 -11.41 9.74
CA VAL A 133 -0.64 -10.66 8.47
C VAL A 133 0.51 -9.67 8.26
N ASN A 134 0.97 -9.01 9.33
CA ASN A 134 2.07 -8.05 9.27
C ASN A 134 3.41 -8.68 8.87
N TYR A 135 3.51 -10.01 8.87
CA TYR A 135 4.73 -10.71 8.48
C TYR A 135 5.16 -10.42 7.04
N GLY A 136 4.20 -10.23 6.11
CA GLY A 136 4.52 -9.88 4.72
C GLY A 136 5.26 -8.55 4.64
N THR A 137 4.72 -7.50 5.27
CA THR A 137 5.38 -6.19 5.36
C THR A 137 6.75 -6.31 6.02
N ASP A 138 6.83 -7.02 7.14
CA ASP A 138 8.08 -7.25 7.87
C ASP A 138 9.14 -8.02 7.08
N TYR A 139 8.70 -8.97 6.25
CA TYR A 139 9.57 -9.76 5.40
C TYR A 139 10.23 -8.87 4.35
N ILE A 140 9.45 -8.05 3.65
CA ILE A 140 9.97 -7.12 2.65
C ILE A 140 10.94 -6.13 3.29
N ALA A 141 10.59 -5.55 4.44
CA ALA A 141 11.49 -4.67 5.18
C ALA A 141 12.86 -5.33 5.47
N ARG A 142 12.88 -6.63 5.80
CA ARG A 142 14.12 -7.36 6.13
C ARG A 142 14.88 -7.90 4.91
N LYS A 143 14.19 -8.25 3.83
CA LYS A 143 14.72 -9.14 2.77
C LYS A 143 14.61 -8.57 1.36
N TYR A 144 13.98 -7.41 1.19
CA TYR A 144 13.93 -6.78 -0.12
C TYR A 144 15.34 -6.52 -0.65
N SER A 145 15.51 -6.82 -1.94
CA SER A 145 16.77 -6.77 -2.66
C SER A 145 16.50 -6.81 -4.17
N PRO A 146 17.47 -6.42 -5.02
CA PRO A 146 17.36 -6.59 -6.47
C PRO A 146 17.02 -8.01 -6.89
N ALA A 147 17.57 -9.02 -6.21
CA ALA A 147 17.28 -10.43 -6.48
C ALA A 147 15.83 -10.80 -6.18
N LEU A 148 15.29 -10.35 -5.04
CA LEU A 148 13.87 -10.56 -4.73
C LEU A 148 12.98 -9.84 -5.74
N ARG A 149 13.29 -8.58 -6.09
CA ARG A 149 12.57 -7.81 -7.11
C ARG A 149 12.50 -8.54 -8.46
N ILE A 150 13.61 -9.12 -8.92
CA ILE A 150 13.64 -9.91 -10.17
C ILE A 150 12.72 -11.13 -10.06
N LYS A 151 12.79 -11.87 -8.94
CA LYS A 151 11.87 -13.01 -8.69
C LYS A 151 10.40 -12.57 -8.70
N LEU A 152 10.07 -11.41 -8.12
CA LEU A 152 8.70 -10.88 -8.14
C LEU A 152 8.25 -10.55 -9.57
N LYS A 153 9.10 -9.86 -10.36
CA LYS A 153 8.81 -9.56 -11.77
C LYS A 153 8.57 -10.82 -12.59
N GLU A 154 9.35 -11.87 -12.36
CA GLU A 154 9.18 -13.17 -13.01
C GLU A 154 7.86 -13.86 -12.58
N ARG A 155 7.64 -14.01 -11.28
CA ARG A 155 6.47 -14.71 -10.72
C ARG A 155 5.14 -14.01 -10.99
N TRP A 156 5.15 -12.69 -11.07
CA TRP A 156 3.98 -11.90 -11.46
C TRP A 156 3.92 -11.63 -12.96
N LYS A 157 4.78 -12.27 -13.76
CA LYS A 157 4.79 -12.22 -15.23
C LYS A 157 4.82 -10.78 -15.77
N VAL A 158 5.61 -9.92 -15.13
CA VAL A 158 5.73 -8.49 -15.47
C VAL A 158 6.78 -8.28 -16.57
N ASN A 159 7.66 -9.24 -16.81
CA ASN A 159 8.62 -9.21 -17.93
C ASN A 159 7.88 -9.34 -19.27
N ILE A 160 7.42 -8.21 -19.79
CA ILE A 160 6.68 -8.13 -21.05
C ILE A 160 7.57 -8.49 -22.24
N ASN A 161 7.08 -9.40 -23.08
CA ASN A 161 7.70 -9.73 -24.35
C ASN A 161 7.27 -8.72 -25.44
N THR A 162 7.92 -8.76 -26.61
CA THR A 162 7.65 -7.82 -27.72
C THR A 162 6.18 -7.84 -28.16
N TYR A 163 5.55 -9.01 -28.23
CA TYR A 163 4.14 -9.11 -28.64
C TYR A 163 3.19 -8.44 -27.63
N GLU A 164 3.43 -8.64 -26.33
CA GLU A 164 2.66 -7.99 -25.27
C GLU A 164 2.89 -6.49 -25.24
N ASP A 165 4.13 -6.04 -25.45
CA ASP A 165 4.51 -4.63 -25.56
C ASP A 165 3.75 -3.95 -26.72
N ASP A 166 3.74 -4.57 -27.91
CA ASP A 166 3.00 -4.07 -29.08
C ASP A 166 1.47 -4.11 -28.88
N ALA A 167 0.95 -5.09 -28.14
CA ALA A 167 -0.47 -5.16 -27.82
C ALA A 167 -0.89 -4.05 -26.83
N ILE A 168 -0.07 -3.78 -25.80
CA ILE A 168 -0.28 -2.65 -24.88
C ILE A 168 -0.20 -1.33 -25.64
N LYS A 169 0.81 -1.15 -26.49
CA LYS A 169 0.98 0.03 -27.35
C LYS A 169 -0.28 0.32 -28.16
N ARG A 170 -0.79 -0.68 -28.88
CA ARG A 170 -2.01 -0.54 -29.70
C ARG A 170 -3.24 -0.18 -28.86
N TRP A 171 -3.39 -0.79 -27.68
CA TRP A 171 -4.48 -0.46 -26.76
C TRP A 171 -4.39 1.00 -26.27
N LEU A 172 -3.18 1.48 -25.95
CA LEU A 172 -2.95 2.88 -25.56
C LEU A 172 -3.25 3.87 -26.69
N GLU A 173 -2.81 3.57 -27.92
CA GLU A 173 -3.09 4.40 -29.11
C GLU A 173 -4.58 4.52 -29.37
N GLN A 174 -5.34 3.43 -29.23
CA GLN A 174 -6.81 3.44 -29.33
C GLN A 174 -7.48 4.35 -28.28
N LYS A 175 -6.86 4.52 -27.12
CA LYS A 175 -7.31 5.41 -26.04
C LYS A 175 -6.79 6.84 -26.20
N GLY A 176 -5.95 7.11 -27.21
CA GLY A 176 -5.28 8.39 -27.41
C GLY A 176 -4.20 8.69 -26.36
N ILE A 177 -3.72 7.68 -25.64
CA ILE A 177 -2.71 7.83 -24.59
C ILE A 177 -1.31 7.76 -25.23
N PRO A 178 -0.40 8.70 -24.94
CA PRO A 178 0.98 8.63 -25.39
C PRO A 178 1.67 7.33 -24.98
N THR A 179 2.39 6.71 -25.91
CA THR A 179 3.07 5.42 -25.73
C THR A 179 4.53 5.55 -25.33
N ILE A 180 5.11 6.74 -25.48
CA ILE A 180 6.49 7.10 -25.12
C ILE A 180 6.53 8.56 -24.66
N GLY A 181 7.46 8.92 -23.78
CA GLY A 181 7.64 10.30 -23.35
C GLY A 181 8.74 10.50 -22.32
N THR A 182 8.80 11.68 -21.73
CA THR A 182 9.75 12.01 -20.65
C THR A 182 9.10 11.83 -19.29
N ASN A 183 8.00 12.52 -19.01
CA ASN A 183 7.38 12.57 -17.69
C ASN A 183 5.95 12.00 -17.72
N LEU A 184 5.73 10.92 -16.96
CA LEU A 184 4.41 10.31 -16.75
C LEU A 184 4.02 10.31 -15.27
N LEU A 185 2.80 10.77 -14.98
CA LEU A 185 2.22 10.69 -13.64
C LEU A 185 1.07 9.67 -13.61
N ILE A 186 1.14 8.71 -12.70
CA ILE A 186 0.06 7.77 -12.43
C ILE A 186 -0.60 8.14 -11.09
N LEU A 187 -1.84 8.62 -11.16
CA LEU A 187 -2.68 8.94 -10.02
C LEU A 187 -3.62 7.77 -9.69
N TRP A 188 -3.40 7.15 -8.53
CA TRP A 188 -4.17 6.02 -8.06
C TRP A 188 -5.38 6.47 -7.24
N SER A 189 -6.58 6.16 -7.74
CA SER A 189 -7.85 6.31 -7.05
C SER A 189 -8.20 5.08 -6.22
N ARG A 190 -8.80 5.33 -5.05
CA ARG A 190 -9.31 4.32 -4.12
C ARG A 190 -10.63 4.78 -3.53
N PHE A 191 -11.63 3.91 -3.52
CA PHE A 191 -12.94 4.12 -2.90
C PHE A 191 -13.40 2.91 -2.08
N SER A 192 -12.48 1.98 -1.78
CA SER A 192 -12.79 0.75 -1.06
C SER A 192 -13.41 1.00 0.32
N GLY A 193 -13.02 2.08 1.02
CA GLY A 193 -13.56 2.42 2.33
C GLY A 193 -15.05 2.69 2.25
N LYS A 194 -15.49 3.58 1.35
CA LYS A 194 -16.92 3.79 1.11
C LYS A 194 -17.62 2.57 0.49
N GLY A 195 -16.88 1.67 -0.14
CA GLY A 195 -17.35 0.36 -0.57
C GLY A 195 -17.56 -0.66 0.56
N GLY A 196 -17.31 -0.29 1.82
CA GLY A 196 -17.50 -1.12 3.01
C GLY A 196 -16.23 -1.81 3.51
N ASP A 197 -15.06 -1.37 3.05
CA ASP A 197 -13.78 -1.75 3.64
C ASP A 197 -13.44 -0.87 4.86
N ILE A 198 -12.46 -1.31 5.64
CA ILE A 198 -11.85 -0.50 6.69
C ILE A 198 -10.93 0.55 6.04
N HIS A 199 -10.89 1.78 6.60
CA HIS A 199 -10.18 2.96 6.07
C HIS A 199 -10.91 3.85 5.06
N ILE A 200 -12.02 4.49 5.46
CA ILE A 200 -12.72 5.52 4.67
C ILE A 200 -11.89 6.79 4.52
N GLU A 201 -11.02 7.08 5.48
CA GLU A 201 -10.09 8.20 5.50
C GLU A 201 -9.10 8.18 4.33
N HIS A 202 -8.75 6.98 3.85
CA HIS A 202 -7.86 6.79 2.70
C HIS A 202 -8.57 6.81 1.34
N ASP A 203 -9.88 7.10 1.29
CA ASP A 203 -10.58 7.26 0.02
C ASP A 203 -10.12 8.52 -0.72
N THR A 204 -10.09 8.44 -2.05
CA THR A 204 -9.75 9.54 -2.93
C THR A 204 -10.82 10.64 -2.91
N SER A 205 -10.36 11.89 -2.99
CA SER A 205 -11.19 13.07 -3.23
C SER A 205 -11.13 13.46 -4.70
N TYR A 206 -12.27 13.52 -5.38
CA TYR A 206 -12.32 14.04 -6.76
C TYR A 206 -11.84 15.49 -6.83
N THR A 207 -12.17 16.32 -5.83
CA THR A 207 -11.64 17.70 -5.74
C THR A 207 -10.14 17.69 -5.53
N GLY A 208 -9.62 16.80 -4.68
CA GLY A 208 -8.16 16.65 -4.48
C GLY A 208 -7.41 16.24 -5.74
N ILE A 209 -7.93 15.25 -6.49
CA ILE A 209 -7.34 14.84 -7.77
C ILE A 209 -7.37 16.00 -8.77
N ARG A 210 -8.48 16.74 -8.84
CA ARG A 210 -8.58 17.94 -9.68
C ARG A 210 -7.52 18.99 -9.29
N GLN A 211 -7.35 19.27 -8.00
CA GLN A 211 -6.32 20.20 -7.50
C GLN A 211 -4.90 19.79 -7.91
N ILE A 212 -4.58 18.49 -7.83
CA ILE A 212 -3.28 17.97 -8.27
C ILE A 212 -3.10 18.19 -9.77
N ILE A 213 -4.06 17.74 -10.58
CA ILE A 213 -3.96 17.78 -12.04
C ILE A 213 -3.79 19.23 -12.54
N TYR A 214 -4.60 20.16 -12.05
CA TYR A 214 -4.50 21.57 -12.46
C TYR A 214 -3.16 22.22 -12.12
N ARG A 215 -2.42 21.70 -11.14
CA ARG A 215 -1.11 22.22 -10.78
C ARG A 215 0.04 21.58 -11.51
N VAL A 216 -0.15 20.40 -12.11
CA VAL A 216 0.95 19.62 -12.69
C VAL A 216 0.75 19.26 -14.16
N ALA A 217 -0.42 19.52 -14.75
CA ALA A 217 -0.74 19.11 -16.12
C ALA A 217 0.30 19.55 -17.16
N GLU A 218 0.87 20.75 -17.04
CA GLU A 218 1.91 21.21 -17.96
C GLU A 218 3.29 20.59 -17.72
N MET A 219 3.54 20.05 -16.53
CA MET A 219 4.83 19.44 -16.14
C MET A 219 5.03 18.04 -16.72
N TYR A 220 3.95 17.41 -17.17
CA TYR A 220 3.93 16.01 -17.62
C TYR A 220 3.58 15.92 -19.10
N ASP A 221 4.01 14.84 -19.73
CA ASP A 221 3.59 14.47 -21.09
C ASP A 221 2.24 13.75 -21.05
N ALA A 222 2.02 12.97 -20.00
CA ALA A 222 0.74 12.36 -19.70
C ALA A 222 0.50 12.21 -18.18
N ILE A 223 -0.77 12.29 -17.78
CA ILE A 223 -1.27 12.01 -16.44
C ILE A 223 -2.38 10.97 -16.56
N ILE A 224 -2.19 9.82 -15.92
CA ILE A 224 -3.11 8.69 -15.95
C ILE A 224 -3.83 8.60 -14.61
N ILE A 225 -5.15 8.69 -14.61
CA ILE A 225 -5.99 8.37 -13.45
C ILE A 225 -6.38 6.89 -13.56
N THR A 226 -6.01 6.09 -12.56
CA THR A 226 -6.24 4.64 -12.54
C THR A 226 -6.67 4.19 -11.14
N GLY A 227 -7.27 3.01 -11.01
CA GLY A 227 -7.83 2.53 -9.74
C GLY A 227 -9.35 2.43 -9.79
N ASP A 228 -10.00 2.68 -8.66
CA ASP A 228 -11.46 2.60 -8.53
C ASP A 228 -12.15 3.78 -9.23
N LYS A 229 -13.23 3.56 -9.99
CA LYS A 229 -13.95 4.65 -10.68
C LYS A 229 -14.85 5.47 -9.76
N GLY A 230 -15.22 4.89 -8.62
CA GLY A 230 -16.12 5.49 -7.63
C GLY A 230 -16.97 4.46 -6.92
N TYR A 231 -17.52 4.81 -5.76
CA TYR A 231 -18.37 3.90 -4.97
C TYR A 231 -19.87 3.93 -5.35
N VAL A 232 -20.26 4.83 -6.26
CA VAL A 232 -21.65 5.04 -6.72
C VAL A 232 -21.61 5.11 -8.25
N LYS A 233 -22.51 4.41 -8.94
CA LYS A 233 -22.48 4.25 -10.41
C LYS A 233 -22.56 5.60 -11.13
N GLU A 234 -23.37 6.51 -10.59
CA GLU A 234 -23.56 7.90 -11.05
C GLU A 234 -22.32 8.80 -10.83
N ARG A 235 -21.29 8.30 -10.14
CA ARG A 235 -20.02 9.02 -9.95
C ARG A 235 -18.87 8.48 -10.81
N GLY A 236 -19.13 7.47 -11.64
CA GLY A 236 -18.13 6.93 -12.57
C GLY A 236 -17.61 7.98 -13.56
N SER A 237 -18.46 8.92 -13.98
CA SER A 237 -18.09 9.98 -14.93
C SER A 237 -17.22 11.09 -14.34
N LYS A 238 -17.04 11.16 -13.01
CA LYS A 238 -16.39 12.31 -12.38
C LYS A 238 -14.93 12.49 -12.77
N PHE A 239 -14.22 11.40 -13.07
CA PHE A 239 -12.86 11.49 -13.59
C PHE A 239 -12.85 11.94 -15.05
N ASP A 240 -13.83 11.49 -15.85
CA ASP A 240 -14.02 11.99 -17.22
C ASP A 240 -14.36 13.48 -17.24
N ASP A 241 -15.20 13.95 -16.30
CA ASP A 241 -15.50 15.36 -16.13
C ASP A 241 -14.22 16.17 -15.87
N ILE A 242 -13.33 15.67 -14.99
CA ILE A 242 -12.03 16.31 -14.71
C ILE A 242 -11.15 16.32 -15.96
N VAL A 243 -11.09 15.22 -16.72
CA VAL A 243 -10.34 15.13 -17.98
C VAL A 243 -10.85 16.15 -18.99
N ASN A 244 -12.16 16.24 -19.17
CA ASN A 244 -12.80 17.17 -20.10
C ASN A 244 -12.61 18.64 -19.68
N GLU A 245 -12.68 18.92 -18.38
CA GLU A 245 -12.43 20.26 -17.82
C GLU A 245 -11.01 20.72 -18.17
N VAL A 246 -10.00 19.88 -17.91
CA VAL A 246 -8.59 20.18 -18.19
C VAL A 246 -8.34 20.33 -19.68
N LYS A 247 -8.95 19.48 -20.51
CA LYS A 247 -8.84 19.56 -21.98
C LYS A 247 -9.29 20.91 -22.54
N SER A 248 -10.25 21.58 -21.88
CA SER A 248 -10.73 22.89 -22.30
C SER A 248 -9.74 24.03 -22.01
N HIS A 249 -8.83 23.83 -21.05
CA HIS A 249 -7.80 24.79 -20.68
C HIS A 249 -6.41 24.46 -21.26
N ILE A 250 -6.12 23.17 -21.47
CA ILE A 250 -4.81 22.67 -21.89
C ILE A 250 -5.00 21.77 -23.11
N HIS A 251 -4.60 22.27 -24.28
CA HIS A 251 -4.71 21.56 -25.56
C HIS A 251 -3.34 21.18 -26.14
N PRO A 252 -3.14 19.94 -26.61
CA PRO A 252 -4.02 18.77 -26.44
C PRO A 252 -4.10 18.33 -24.96
N SER A 253 -5.19 17.63 -24.59
CA SER A 253 -5.32 17.09 -23.23
C SER A 253 -4.19 16.11 -22.95
N LYS A 254 -3.56 16.27 -21.79
CA LYS A 254 -2.54 15.36 -21.29
C LYS A 254 -3.06 14.43 -20.20
N VAL A 255 -4.35 14.48 -19.89
CA VAL A 255 -4.96 13.76 -18.77
C VAL A 255 -5.87 12.67 -19.31
N PHE A 256 -5.72 11.45 -18.79
CA PHE A 256 -6.42 10.26 -19.27
C PHE A 256 -7.01 9.49 -18.10
N ASN A 257 -8.25 9.03 -18.24
CA ASN A 257 -8.92 8.18 -17.25
C ASN A 257 -8.93 6.74 -17.76
N ILE A 258 -8.33 5.83 -16.99
CA ILE A 258 -8.39 4.38 -17.20
C ILE A 258 -8.87 3.64 -15.94
N THR A 259 -9.61 4.32 -15.06
CA THR A 259 -10.15 3.67 -13.86
C THR A 259 -10.97 2.44 -14.23
N GLU A 260 -10.72 1.33 -13.51
CA GLU A 260 -11.32 0.02 -13.76
C GLU A 260 -11.20 -0.50 -15.21
N PHE A 261 -10.17 -0.09 -15.98
CA PHE A 261 -9.99 -0.56 -17.36
C PHE A 261 -9.95 -2.09 -17.50
N TRP A 262 -9.56 -2.79 -16.43
CA TRP A 262 -9.52 -4.25 -16.38
C TRP A 262 -10.90 -4.92 -16.46
N ASP A 263 -11.98 -4.16 -16.29
CA ASP A 263 -13.35 -4.65 -16.48
C ASP A 263 -13.81 -4.54 -17.95
N GLU A 264 -13.02 -3.89 -18.83
CA GLU A 264 -13.32 -3.86 -20.26
C GLU A 264 -13.20 -5.27 -20.87
N LYS A 265 -14.01 -5.53 -21.89
CA LYS A 265 -14.03 -6.81 -22.62
C LYS A 265 -13.58 -6.67 -24.06
N THR A 266 -12.72 -5.70 -24.34
CA THR A 266 -12.21 -5.41 -25.68
C THR A 266 -11.14 -6.43 -26.07
N GLU A 267 -11.10 -6.83 -27.33
CA GLU A 267 -10.09 -7.76 -27.84
C GLU A 267 -8.67 -7.23 -27.65
N SER A 268 -8.47 -5.92 -27.84
CA SER A 268 -7.18 -5.26 -27.65
C SER A 268 -6.69 -5.30 -26.20
N LEU A 269 -7.58 -5.26 -25.20
CA LEU A 269 -7.20 -5.46 -23.80
C LEU A 269 -6.85 -6.92 -23.49
N LEU A 270 -7.68 -7.85 -24.00
CA LEU A 270 -7.52 -9.28 -23.75
C LEU A 270 -6.24 -9.83 -24.39
N ALA A 271 -5.78 -9.25 -25.50
CA ALA A 271 -4.60 -9.68 -26.25
C ALA A 271 -3.30 -9.75 -25.42
N TRP A 272 -3.20 -8.99 -24.33
CA TRP A 272 -2.06 -8.99 -23.40
C TRP A 272 -2.47 -9.34 -21.96
N GLY A 273 -3.74 -9.76 -21.77
CA GLY A 273 -4.30 -10.14 -20.49
C GLY A 273 -4.57 -8.97 -19.55
N GLY A 274 -4.83 -7.76 -20.06
CA GLY A 274 -5.03 -6.54 -19.26
C GLY A 274 -6.21 -6.59 -18.28
N ASN A 275 -7.13 -7.53 -18.47
CA ASN A 275 -8.24 -7.83 -17.53
C ASN A 275 -7.81 -8.68 -16.32
N THR A 276 -6.55 -9.12 -16.26
CA THR A 276 -6.00 -9.89 -15.14
C THR A 276 -5.17 -9.01 -14.22
N ARG A 277 -4.95 -9.45 -12.96
CA ARG A 277 -4.11 -8.69 -12.02
C ARG A 277 -2.69 -8.50 -12.53
N PHE A 278 -2.09 -9.52 -13.12
CA PHE A 278 -0.74 -9.43 -13.68
C PHE A 278 -0.69 -8.63 -14.98
N GLY A 279 -1.75 -8.70 -15.80
CA GLY A 279 -1.93 -7.78 -16.91
C GLY A 279 -1.85 -6.33 -16.43
N GLN A 280 -2.59 -5.96 -15.40
CA GLN A 280 -2.49 -4.60 -14.84
C GLN A 280 -1.05 -4.20 -14.49
N PHE A 281 -0.23 -5.11 -13.96
CA PHE A 281 1.18 -4.82 -13.67
C PHE A 281 2.03 -4.63 -14.93
N LYS A 282 1.76 -5.40 -15.99
CA LYS A 282 2.42 -5.24 -17.31
C LYS A 282 2.20 -3.86 -17.91
N LEU A 283 1.02 -3.27 -17.75
CA LEU A 283 0.75 -1.91 -18.22
C LEU A 283 1.69 -0.89 -17.57
N TYR A 284 1.94 -1.01 -16.27
CA TYR A 284 2.83 -0.08 -15.58
C TYR A 284 4.30 -0.37 -15.88
N GLU A 285 4.69 -1.63 -16.10
CA GLU A 285 6.03 -1.95 -16.60
C GLU A 285 6.26 -1.37 -18.01
N TYR A 286 5.25 -1.41 -18.89
CA TYR A 286 5.32 -0.78 -20.20
C TYR A 286 5.65 0.71 -20.05
N PHE A 287 4.91 1.41 -19.20
CA PHE A 287 5.20 2.83 -18.94
C PHE A 287 6.61 3.06 -18.39
N GLU A 288 7.06 2.25 -17.44
CA GLU A 288 8.41 2.35 -16.84
C GLU A 288 9.54 2.07 -17.85
N ARG A 289 9.26 1.34 -18.95
CA ARG A 289 10.22 1.10 -20.03
C ARG A 289 10.24 2.20 -21.09
N HIS A 290 9.11 2.86 -21.31
CA HIS A 290 8.91 3.80 -22.42
C HIS A 290 8.85 5.27 -21.99
N PHE A 291 8.83 5.56 -20.69
CA PHE A 291 8.95 6.92 -20.16
C PHE A 291 10.20 7.06 -19.30
N THR A 292 10.92 8.17 -19.47
CA THR A 292 12.16 8.42 -18.70
C THR A 292 11.90 8.54 -17.19
N HIS A 293 10.77 9.14 -16.82
CA HIS A 293 10.38 9.40 -15.43
C HIS A 293 8.91 9.06 -15.23
N VAL A 294 8.65 7.97 -14.53
CA VAL A 294 7.30 7.58 -14.09
C VAL A 294 7.18 7.80 -12.58
N LYS A 295 6.12 8.48 -12.15
CA LYS A 295 5.80 8.66 -10.73
C LYS A 295 4.41 8.11 -10.44
N HIS A 296 4.29 7.33 -9.38
CA HIS A 296 3.00 6.89 -8.85
C HIS A 296 2.65 7.64 -7.57
N LEU A 297 1.43 8.17 -7.51
CA LEU A 297 0.89 8.84 -6.33
C LEU A 297 -0.53 8.36 -6.04
N GLY A 298 -0.83 8.11 -4.77
CA GLY A 298 -2.20 7.84 -4.30
C GLY A 298 -2.25 7.71 -2.79
N PHE A 299 -3.40 7.33 -2.23
CA PHE A 299 -3.48 6.97 -0.81
C PHE A 299 -2.93 5.57 -0.57
N ARG A 300 -2.50 5.30 0.67
CA ARG A 300 -1.96 3.99 1.06
C ARG A 300 -2.86 2.85 0.59
N SER A 301 -2.31 1.97 -0.25
CA SER A 301 -3.03 0.83 -0.83
C SER A 301 -2.09 -0.29 -1.24
N GLY A 302 -2.61 -1.52 -1.27
CA GLY A 302 -1.84 -2.68 -1.72
C GLY A 302 -1.35 -2.56 -3.16
N ASN A 303 -2.09 -1.87 -4.05
CA ASN A 303 -1.64 -1.64 -5.43
C ASN A 303 -0.34 -0.82 -5.47
N LEU A 304 -0.25 0.24 -4.66
CA LEU A 304 0.97 1.04 -4.59
C LEU A 304 2.13 0.26 -3.94
N GLU A 305 1.83 -0.61 -2.96
CA GLU A 305 2.84 -1.50 -2.38
C GLU A 305 3.45 -2.42 -3.44
N VAL A 306 2.65 -2.96 -4.37
CA VAL A 306 3.14 -3.75 -5.50
C VAL A 306 4.05 -2.93 -6.39
N MET A 307 3.63 -1.73 -6.80
CA MET A 307 4.44 -0.87 -7.67
C MET A 307 5.83 -0.61 -7.05
N ALA A 308 5.88 -0.36 -5.74
CA ALA A 308 7.15 -0.17 -5.04
C ALA A 308 7.99 -1.47 -4.96
N MET A 309 7.36 -2.63 -4.73
CA MET A 309 8.05 -3.93 -4.75
C MET A 309 8.57 -4.32 -6.14
N LEU A 310 7.97 -3.79 -7.21
CA LEU A 310 8.47 -3.91 -8.58
C LEU A 310 9.63 -2.95 -8.89
N GLY A 311 9.91 -2.01 -7.97
CA GLY A 311 11.01 -1.06 -8.05
C GLY A 311 10.64 0.29 -8.66
N TYR A 312 9.36 0.62 -8.76
CA TYR A 312 8.88 1.88 -9.34
C TYR A 312 8.95 3.04 -8.35
N THR A 313 8.90 4.27 -8.86
CA THR A 313 8.92 5.47 -8.01
C THR A 313 7.54 5.75 -7.44
N VAL A 314 7.35 5.45 -6.15
CA VAL A 314 6.05 5.55 -5.49
C VAL A 314 6.07 6.52 -4.31
N ARG A 315 5.04 7.36 -4.22
CA ARG A 315 4.65 8.00 -2.96
C ARG A 315 3.23 7.66 -2.61
N TYR A 316 3.00 7.43 -1.32
CA TYR A 316 1.65 7.26 -0.80
C TYR A 316 1.31 8.36 0.20
N MET A 317 0.07 8.81 0.15
CA MET A 317 -0.51 9.75 1.10
C MET A 317 -1.15 9.01 2.26
N GLU A 318 -0.94 9.54 3.45
CA GLU A 318 -1.54 9.07 4.70
C GLU A 318 -1.58 10.25 5.68
N GLU A 319 -2.66 10.34 6.45
CA GLU A 319 -2.87 11.42 7.40
C GLU A 319 -2.12 11.25 8.72
N GLU A 320 -1.82 12.36 9.38
CA GLU A 320 -1.33 12.40 10.75
C GLU A 320 -2.31 11.68 11.69
N GLY A 321 -1.76 10.84 12.57
CA GLY A 321 -2.55 10.06 13.53
C GLY A 321 -3.17 8.78 12.95
N SER A 322 -2.87 8.38 11.72
CA SER A 322 -3.30 7.08 11.16
C SER A 322 -2.78 5.92 12.01
N GLU A 323 -3.68 5.18 12.69
CA GLU A 323 -3.30 4.12 13.65
C GLU A 323 -2.44 3.01 13.04
N SER A 324 -2.62 2.74 11.74
CA SER A 324 -1.91 1.66 11.04
C SER A 324 -0.71 2.15 10.24
N GLY A 325 -0.49 3.46 10.18
CA GLY A 325 0.55 4.08 9.35
C GLY A 325 1.98 3.73 9.76
N GLY A 326 2.20 3.48 11.06
CA GLY A 326 3.48 3.05 11.59
C GLY A 326 4.02 1.76 10.97
N ARG A 327 3.14 0.88 10.47
CA ARG A 327 3.55 -0.40 9.87
C ARG A 327 4.39 -0.19 8.60
N MET A 328 3.96 0.72 7.72
CA MET A 328 4.64 0.95 6.44
C MET A 328 5.90 1.80 6.58
N LEU A 329 6.11 2.48 7.72
CA LEU A 329 7.38 3.14 8.03
C LEU A 329 8.56 2.17 8.06
N THR A 330 8.32 0.87 8.25
CA THR A 330 9.37 -0.14 8.19
C THR A 330 9.98 -0.30 6.80
N TRP A 331 9.35 0.23 5.74
CA TRP A 331 9.87 0.22 4.36
C TRP A 331 10.60 1.52 4.00
N LYS A 332 10.51 2.53 4.88
CA LYS A 332 11.15 3.83 4.69
C LYS A 332 12.66 3.66 4.51
N LYS A 333 13.21 4.40 3.55
CA LYS A 333 14.63 4.52 3.34
C LYS A 333 15.29 5.20 4.54
N GLY A 334 16.19 4.48 5.20
CA GLY A 334 17.17 4.99 6.14
C GLY A 334 18.53 5.23 5.46
N ASP A 335 19.55 5.37 6.29
CA ASP A 335 20.91 5.65 5.83
C ASP A 335 21.45 4.51 4.94
N GLY A 336 22.17 4.89 3.88
CA GLY A 336 22.74 3.92 2.92
C GLY A 336 21.71 3.20 2.04
N GLY A 337 20.44 3.63 2.02
CA GLY A 337 19.42 3.06 1.14
C GLY A 337 18.74 1.79 1.67
N LYS A 338 18.99 1.43 2.93
CA LYS A 338 18.38 0.28 3.61
C LYS A 338 17.18 0.71 4.44
N THR A 339 16.32 -0.23 4.78
CA THR A 339 15.31 -0.03 5.80
C THR A 339 15.92 -0.20 7.20
N GLN A 340 15.19 0.20 8.24
CA GLN A 340 15.55 -0.08 9.64
C GLN A 340 15.71 -1.58 9.96
N LYS A 341 15.14 -2.46 9.11
CA LYS A 341 15.19 -3.91 9.27
C LYS A 341 16.25 -4.59 8.39
N GLY A 342 17.05 -3.81 7.65
CA GLY A 342 18.25 -4.27 6.94
C GLY A 342 18.06 -4.68 5.46
N GLY A 343 16.82 -4.79 4.97
CA GLY A 343 16.56 -4.95 3.54
C GLY A 343 16.79 -3.64 2.77
N ASP A 344 16.88 -3.72 1.44
CA ASP A 344 16.84 -2.50 0.61
C ASP A 344 15.50 -1.79 0.77
N ALA A 345 15.51 -0.46 0.71
CA ALA A 345 14.26 0.28 0.66
C ALA A 345 13.55 0.04 -0.68
N THR A 346 12.23 -0.19 -0.65
CA THR A 346 11.43 -0.37 -1.86
C THR A 346 11.20 0.93 -2.62
N GLY A 347 11.42 2.07 -1.98
CA GLY A 347 11.03 3.39 -2.49
C GLY A 347 9.59 3.77 -2.17
N TYR A 348 8.86 2.95 -1.39
CA TYR A 348 7.51 3.24 -0.90
C TYR A 348 7.53 4.27 0.23
N GLU A 349 7.61 5.55 -0.14
CA GLU A 349 7.78 6.64 0.82
C GLU A 349 6.46 7.39 1.10
N ARG A 350 6.30 7.82 2.35
CA ARG A 350 5.07 8.47 2.84
C ARG A 350 5.11 9.98 2.63
N LEU A 351 4.01 10.53 2.12
CA LEU A 351 3.64 11.93 2.27
C LEU A 351 2.64 12.03 3.43
N LEU A 352 3.11 12.57 4.56
CA LEU A 352 2.31 12.72 5.78
C LEU A 352 1.44 13.97 5.67
N LEU A 353 0.15 13.77 5.43
CA LEU A 353 -0.81 14.87 5.28
C LEU A 353 -1.35 15.29 6.65
N SER A 354 -1.62 16.59 6.82
CA SER A 354 -2.24 17.11 8.04
C SER A 354 -3.69 16.61 8.22
N GLU A 355 -4.41 16.41 7.11
CA GLU A 355 -5.78 15.91 7.10
C GLU A 355 -6.11 15.09 5.83
N PRO A 356 -7.07 14.14 5.90
CA PRO A 356 -7.61 13.48 4.71
C PRO A 356 -8.28 14.46 3.74
N PRO A 357 -8.30 14.18 2.43
CA PRO A 357 -8.84 15.12 1.44
C PRO A 357 -10.35 15.00 1.26
N THR A 358 -10.99 13.99 1.85
CA THR A 358 -12.44 13.80 1.80
C THR A 358 -13.08 14.31 3.07
N ARG A 359 -14.26 14.92 2.95
CA ARG A 359 -15.04 15.40 4.10
C ARG A 359 -15.38 14.30 5.11
N SER A 360 -15.62 13.08 4.62
CA SER A 360 -15.83 11.93 5.49
C SER A 360 -14.55 11.56 6.24
N GLY A 361 -13.39 11.52 5.57
CA GLY A 361 -12.11 11.28 6.24
C GLY A 361 -11.79 12.34 7.29
N LYS A 362 -12.00 13.63 6.99
CA LYS A 362 -11.79 14.72 7.95
C LYS A 362 -12.65 14.57 9.21
N PHE A 363 -13.93 14.25 9.06
CA PHE A 363 -14.82 13.97 10.20
C PHE A 363 -14.30 12.81 11.06
N LEU A 364 -13.93 11.68 10.44
CA LEU A 364 -13.43 10.53 11.18
C LEU A 364 -12.11 10.85 11.91
N GLN A 365 -11.21 11.58 11.26
CA GLN A 365 -9.94 12.00 11.86
C GLN A 365 -10.16 12.98 13.03
N GLU A 366 -11.11 13.91 12.92
CA GLU A 366 -11.48 14.82 14.01
C GLU A 366 -11.95 14.02 15.24
N LYS A 367 -12.84 13.03 15.05
CA LYS A 367 -13.31 12.16 16.14
C LYS A 367 -12.21 11.33 16.77
N ILE A 368 -11.27 10.81 15.98
CA ILE A 368 -10.09 10.12 16.53
C ILE A 368 -9.19 11.08 17.30
N LYS A 369 -9.01 12.33 16.85
CA LYS A 369 -8.26 13.35 17.59
C LYS A 369 -8.94 13.69 18.92
N GLU A 370 -10.25 13.87 18.95
CA GLU A 370 -11.04 14.09 20.18
C GLU A 370 -10.87 12.93 21.18
N ILE A 371 -10.94 11.68 20.70
CA ILE A 371 -10.76 10.50 21.56
C ILE A 371 -9.32 10.42 22.09
N ASN A 372 -8.32 10.71 21.26
CA ASN A 372 -6.92 10.74 21.68
C ASN A 372 -6.66 11.82 22.73
N GLN A 373 -7.28 12.99 22.61
CA GLN A 373 -7.19 14.05 23.62
C GLN A 373 -7.77 13.58 24.97
N ARG A 374 -8.93 12.91 24.96
CA ARG A 374 -9.53 12.32 26.17
C ARG A 374 -8.63 11.27 26.82
N ILE A 375 -7.97 10.43 26.02
CA ILE A 375 -6.98 9.45 26.51
C ILE A 375 -5.83 10.15 27.21
N GLU A 376 -5.25 11.19 26.61
CA GLU A 376 -4.14 11.93 27.20
C GLU A 376 -4.57 12.66 28.48
N SER A 377 -5.79 13.23 28.52
CA SER A 377 -6.34 13.81 29.75
C SER A 377 -6.50 12.79 30.88
N GLU A 378 -7.05 11.61 30.60
CA GLU A 378 -7.17 10.54 31.61
C GLU A 378 -5.80 10.01 32.06
N LEU A 379 -4.83 9.96 31.14
CA LEU A 379 -3.45 9.59 31.45
C LEU A 379 -2.80 10.60 32.41
N ASP A 380 -2.96 11.89 32.16
CA ASP A 380 -2.45 12.95 33.02
C ASP A 380 -3.15 12.93 34.40
N GLU A 381 -4.46 12.66 34.46
CA GLU A 381 -5.18 12.49 35.73
C GLU A 381 -4.65 11.32 36.56
N GLU A 382 -4.45 10.16 35.96
CA GLU A 382 -3.91 8.98 36.66
C GLU A 382 -2.47 9.21 37.15
N ILE A 383 -1.64 9.87 36.34
CA ILE A 383 -0.29 10.25 36.75
C ILE A 383 -0.32 11.22 37.92
N ASN A 384 -1.22 12.21 37.89
CA ASN A 384 -1.38 13.16 39.00
C ASN A 384 -1.84 12.46 40.28
N LYS A 385 -2.73 11.47 40.22
CA LYS A 385 -3.10 10.65 41.39
C LYS A 385 -1.89 9.89 41.96
N ILE A 386 -1.02 9.35 41.10
CA ILE A 386 0.20 8.67 41.52
C ILE A 386 1.18 9.66 42.16
N ILE A 387 1.35 10.86 41.59
CA ILE A 387 2.20 11.91 42.17
C ILE A 387 1.69 12.34 43.55
N MET A 388 0.37 12.51 43.71
CA MET A 388 -0.24 12.90 44.99
C MET A 388 -0.07 11.83 46.08
N THR A 389 -0.05 10.55 45.71
CA THR A 389 0.06 9.43 46.66
C THR A 389 1.49 8.99 46.94
N SER A 390 2.39 9.12 45.96
CA SER A 390 3.77 8.59 46.03
C SER A 390 4.86 9.66 45.92
N GLY A 391 4.48 10.93 46.04
CA GLY A 391 5.37 12.09 45.97
C GLY A 391 5.74 12.51 44.55
N ALA A 392 6.44 13.65 44.47
CA ALA A 392 6.89 14.25 43.21
C ALA A 392 7.71 13.26 42.36
N LYS A 393 7.46 13.28 41.05
CA LYS A 393 8.16 12.46 40.05
C LYS A 393 9.00 13.34 39.15
N THR A 394 10.14 12.82 38.72
CA THR A 394 10.96 13.42 37.66
C THR A 394 10.28 13.28 36.29
N GLU A 395 10.69 14.08 35.31
CA GLU A 395 10.17 13.97 33.93
C GLU A 395 10.34 12.57 33.33
N THR A 396 11.47 11.90 33.60
CA THR A 396 11.72 10.54 33.14
C THR A 396 10.73 9.55 33.76
N GLN A 397 10.50 9.66 35.08
CA GLN A 397 9.51 8.82 35.76
C GLN A 397 8.09 9.08 35.26
N ILE A 398 7.74 10.33 34.96
CA ILE A 398 6.44 10.67 34.36
C ILE A 398 6.31 10.03 32.97
N LYS A 399 7.36 10.08 32.15
CA LYS A 399 7.38 9.44 30.84
C LYS A 399 7.21 7.92 30.94
N ASP A 400 7.94 7.28 31.86
CA ASP A 400 7.82 5.83 32.07
C ASP A 400 6.42 5.44 32.56
N LEU A 401 5.81 6.25 33.45
CA LEU A 401 4.42 6.07 33.87
C LEU A 401 3.45 6.23 32.69
N LYS A 402 3.67 7.22 31.81
CA LYS A 402 2.87 7.38 30.58
C LYS A 402 2.93 6.12 29.72
N GLU A 403 4.12 5.57 29.48
CA GLU A 403 4.29 4.36 28.68
C GLU A 403 3.65 3.12 29.32
N GLN A 404 3.69 3.01 30.66
CA GLN A 404 3.09 1.89 31.39
C GLN A 404 1.55 1.95 31.46
N LEU A 405 0.98 3.14 31.68
CA LEU A 405 -0.47 3.31 31.89
C LEU A 405 -1.25 3.41 30.58
N LYS A 406 -0.64 3.98 29.54
CA LYS A 406 -1.29 4.24 28.25
C LYS A 406 -2.01 3.03 27.65
N PRO A 407 -1.44 1.80 27.60
CA PRO A 407 -2.14 0.65 27.04
C PRO A 407 -3.46 0.31 27.77
N ASN A 408 -3.50 0.47 29.09
CA ASN A 408 -4.69 0.18 29.89
C ASN A 408 -5.77 1.24 29.67
N ILE A 409 -5.38 2.52 29.61
CA ILE A 409 -6.31 3.63 29.34
C ILE A 409 -6.85 3.53 27.92
N GLU A 410 -5.99 3.35 26.91
CA GLU A 410 -6.39 3.17 25.51
C GLU A 410 -7.37 1.99 25.32
N SER A 411 -7.24 0.93 26.13
CA SER A 411 -8.13 -0.21 26.07
C SER A 411 -9.60 0.14 26.36
N LYS A 412 -9.84 1.16 27.20
CA LYS A 412 -11.19 1.65 27.55
C LYS A 412 -11.88 2.31 26.34
N PHE A 413 -11.11 3.01 25.51
CA PHE A 413 -11.60 3.72 24.32
C PHE A 413 -11.56 2.88 23.04
N ARG A 414 -11.02 1.66 23.10
CA ARG A 414 -10.78 0.83 21.92
C ARG A 414 -12.03 0.54 21.09
N ARG A 415 -13.19 0.40 21.74
CA ARG A 415 -14.47 0.20 21.05
C ARG A 415 -14.89 1.47 20.31
N GLU A 416 -14.84 2.61 20.99
CA GLU A 416 -15.19 3.92 20.43
C GLU A 416 -14.29 4.26 19.23
N LYS A 417 -12.97 4.12 19.37
CA LYS A 417 -12.03 4.32 18.25
C LYS A 417 -12.33 3.42 17.04
N ARG A 418 -12.69 2.16 17.29
CA ARG A 418 -13.00 1.20 16.23
C ARG A 418 -14.19 1.65 15.39
N ASP A 419 -15.17 2.32 15.98
CA ASP A 419 -16.32 2.83 15.24
C ASP A 419 -15.90 3.90 14.23
N TYR A 420 -14.85 4.69 14.51
CA TYR A 420 -14.38 5.76 13.61
C TYR A 420 -13.27 5.33 12.64
N ILE A 421 -12.58 4.21 12.87
CA ILE A 421 -11.51 3.68 11.99
C ILE A 421 -12.04 2.57 11.06
N GLY A 422 -13.15 1.94 11.45
CA GLY A 422 -13.74 0.83 10.73
C GLY A 422 -14.72 1.23 9.62
N ALA A 423 -15.40 0.22 9.07
CA ALA A 423 -16.44 0.39 8.07
C ALA A 423 -17.79 0.88 8.65
N HIS A 424 -17.85 1.27 9.93
CA HIS A 424 -19.11 1.64 10.60
C HIS A 424 -19.84 2.77 9.88
N PHE A 425 -19.08 3.79 9.46
CA PHE A 425 -19.58 4.96 8.74
C PHE A 425 -19.57 4.79 7.21
N ALA A 426 -19.28 3.59 6.71
CA ALA A 426 -19.31 3.34 5.28
C ALA A 426 -20.77 3.41 4.79
N PRO A 427 -21.04 4.12 3.69
CA PRO A 427 -22.38 4.22 3.11
C PRO A 427 -22.89 2.86 2.60
N ARG A 428 -22.00 1.89 2.42
CA ARG A 428 -22.32 0.49 2.15
C ARG A 428 -21.58 -0.36 3.16
N LYS A 429 -22.29 -1.21 3.90
CA LYS A 429 -21.67 -2.24 4.75
C LYS A 429 -21.68 -3.58 4.02
N LYS A 430 -20.55 -4.28 4.10
CA LYS A 430 -20.35 -5.60 3.46
C LYS A 430 -20.87 -6.76 4.32
N ASP A 431 -21.36 -6.50 5.52
CA ASP A 431 -21.99 -7.47 6.41
C ASP A 431 -23.54 -7.42 6.33
N GLY A 432 -24.09 -6.62 5.43
CA GLY A 432 -25.54 -6.47 5.24
C GLY A 432 -26.25 -5.62 6.30
N THR A 433 -25.55 -5.12 7.32
CA THR A 433 -26.17 -4.26 8.33
C THR A 433 -26.46 -2.86 7.76
N PRO A 434 -27.48 -2.15 8.27
CA PRO A 434 -27.77 -0.79 7.82
C PRO A 434 -26.55 0.13 8.01
N PRO A 435 -26.19 0.95 7.01
CA PRO A 435 -25.09 1.90 7.15
C PRO A 435 -25.43 2.92 8.23
N THR A 436 -24.42 3.36 8.99
CA THR A 436 -24.56 4.50 9.90
C THR A 436 -23.99 5.73 9.20
N PRO A 437 -24.79 6.51 8.44
CA PRO A 437 -24.24 7.63 7.70
C PRO A 437 -23.73 8.72 8.66
N ILE A 438 -22.65 9.38 8.28
CA ILE A 438 -22.22 10.62 8.93
C ILE A 438 -23.33 11.67 8.71
N PRO A 439 -23.86 12.33 9.76
CA PRO A 439 -24.84 13.40 9.63
C PRO A 439 -24.38 14.47 8.63
N LYS A 440 -25.31 15.00 7.83
CA LYS A 440 -24.97 15.94 6.74
C LYS A 440 -24.38 17.21 7.31
N GLU A 441 -24.93 17.68 8.42
CA GLU A 441 -24.59 18.89 9.15
C GLU A 441 -23.14 18.82 9.62
N GLU A 442 -22.77 17.71 10.27
CA GLU A 442 -21.40 17.43 10.70
C GLU A 442 -20.44 17.38 9.52
N LYS A 443 -20.83 16.65 8.46
CA LYS A 443 -20.00 16.56 7.26
C LYS A 443 -19.82 17.93 6.60
N ASN A 444 -20.80 18.85 6.67
CA ASN A 444 -20.83 20.15 5.98
C ASN A 444 -19.86 21.17 6.58
N ARG A 445 -19.33 20.91 7.77
CA ARG A 445 -18.29 21.73 8.41
C ARG A 445 -16.94 21.61 7.70
N PHE A 446 -16.70 20.50 6.99
CA PHE A 446 -15.44 20.22 6.32
C PHE A 446 -15.42 20.63 4.84
N TYR A 447 -14.28 21.14 4.41
CA TYR A 447 -13.96 21.34 2.99
C TYR A 447 -13.46 20.05 2.35
N GLU A 448 -13.84 19.83 1.09
CA GLU A 448 -13.34 18.74 0.24
C GLU A 448 -12.12 19.20 -0.56
N GLY A 449 -11.07 18.37 -0.58
CA GLY A 449 -9.78 18.69 -1.19
C GLY A 449 -8.66 18.84 -0.14
N PHE A 450 -7.45 19.04 -0.65
CA PHE A 450 -6.25 19.29 0.12
C PHE A 450 -6.14 20.76 0.49
N ASN A 451 -5.66 21.05 1.71
CA ASN A 451 -5.26 22.40 2.09
C ASN A 451 -3.93 22.80 1.42
N ASN A 452 -3.53 24.06 1.57
CA ASN A 452 -2.32 24.58 0.92
C ASN A 452 -1.05 23.87 1.38
N LYS A 453 -0.90 23.60 2.68
CA LYS A 453 0.28 22.93 3.25
C LYS A 453 0.46 21.53 2.66
N ASP A 454 -0.62 20.76 2.61
CA ASP A 454 -0.63 19.41 2.06
C ASP A 454 -0.40 19.42 0.54
N MET A 455 -0.94 20.41 -0.18
CA MET A 455 -0.66 20.57 -1.60
C MET A 455 0.81 20.88 -1.89
N GLU A 456 1.46 21.76 -1.11
CA GLU A 456 2.89 22.04 -1.30
C GLU A 456 3.75 20.79 -1.05
N LEU A 457 3.39 19.99 -0.04
CA LEU A 457 4.04 18.70 0.20
C LEU A 457 3.87 17.75 -1.00
N ILE A 458 2.67 17.64 -1.56
CA ILE A 458 2.42 16.81 -2.75
C ILE A 458 3.23 17.32 -3.94
N LEU A 459 3.26 18.62 -4.18
CA LEU A 459 3.99 19.22 -5.31
C LEU A 459 5.49 19.08 -5.19
N SER A 460 6.04 19.04 -3.97
CA SER A 460 7.46 18.77 -3.75
C SER A 460 7.91 17.43 -4.33
N PHE A 461 7.02 16.43 -4.32
CA PHE A 461 7.26 15.16 -4.98
C PHE A 461 6.97 15.21 -6.48
N LEU A 462 5.87 15.86 -6.88
CA LEU A 462 5.41 15.83 -8.27
C LEU A 462 6.24 16.69 -9.21
N ARG A 463 6.86 17.77 -8.75
CA ARG A 463 7.68 18.64 -9.61
C ARG A 463 8.86 17.85 -10.20
N PRO A 464 9.06 17.84 -11.53
CA PRO A 464 10.29 17.33 -12.14
C PRO A 464 11.50 18.17 -11.70
N GLU A 465 12.68 17.56 -11.51
CA GLU A 465 13.87 18.26 -11.01
C GLU A 465 14.32 19.44 -11.89
N ARG A 466 14.07 19.35 -13.20
CA ARG A 466 14.43 20.39 -14.19
C ARG A 466 13.26 21.30 -14.57
N TRP A 467 12.16 21.26 -13.81
CA TRP A 467 11.02 22.12 -14.10
C TRP A 467 11.35 23.58 -13.81
N VAL A 468 11.14 24.43 -14.83
CA VAL A 468 11.21 25.88 -14.70
C VAL A 468 9.78 26.39 -14.64
N ASP A 469 9.45 27.14 -13.59
CA ASP A 469 8.14 27.75 -13.46
C ASP A 469 7.92 28.72 -14.64
N LYS A 470 6.91 28.41 -15.46
CA LYS A 470 6.48 29.24 -16.59
C LYS A 470 5.20 29.96 -16.22
N GLU A 471 4.95 31.09 -16.88
CA GLU A 471 3.66 31.75 -16.81
C GLU A 471 2.61 30.84 -17.46
N ILE A 472 1.66 30.39 -16.66
CA ILE A 472 0.55 29.53 -17.08
C ILE A 472 -0.67 30.39 -17.41
N THR A 473 -1.41 30.01 -18.45
CA THR A 473 -2.52 30.81 -18.99
C THR A 473 -3.85 30.60 -18.25
N TYR A 474 -3.90 29.69 -17.29
CA TYR A 474 -5.10 29.38 -16.49
C TYR A 474 -4.78 29.42 -14.99
N ASN A 475 -5.79 29.67 -14.16
CA ASN A 475 -5.63 29.64 -12.72
C ASN A 475 -5.44 28.19 -12.23
N PRO A 476 -4.24 27.79 -11.75
CA PRO A 476 -3.99 26.41 -11.32
C PRO A 476 -4.53 26.16 -9.90
N ILE A 477 -4.94 27.21 -9.19
CA ILE A 477 -5.31 27.14 -7.79
C ILE A 477 -6.81 26.87 -7.71
N ILE A 478 -7.13 25.59 -7.52
CA ILE A 478 -8.48 25.17 -7.16
C ILE A 478 -8.58 25.17 -5.63
N PRO A 479 -9.40 26.04 -5.02
CA PRO A 479 -9.57 26.03 -3.58
C PRO A 479 -10.34 24.78 -3.13
N PRO A 480 -10.16 24.35 -1.87
CA PRO A 480 -11.03 23.36 -1.26
C PRO A 480 -12.51 23.78 -1.36
N LYS A 481 -13.41 22.84 -1.63
CA LYS A 481 -14.84 23.13 -1.84
C LYS A 481 -15.68 22.74 -0.63
N ARG A 482 -16.52 23.65 -0.14
CA ARG A 482 -17.62 23.34 0.78
C ARG A 482 -18.86 23.00 -0.06
N LYS A 483 -19.64 21.97 0.30
CA LYS A 483 -20.96 21.82 -0.31
C LYS A 483 -21.98 22.60 0.51
N VAL A 484 -22.66 23.53 -0.15
CA VAL A 484 -23.82 24.23 0.38
C VAL A 484 -25.04 23.59 -0.27
N TYR A 485 -25.85 22.85 0.49
CA TYR A 485 -26.99 22.09 -0.05
C TYR A 485 -28.26 22.94 -0.24
N GLU A 486 -28.32 24.13 0.36
CA GLU A 486 -29.44 25.08 0.17
C GLU A 486 -29.64 25.42 -1.31
N ARG A 487 -28.56 25.58 -2.08
CA ARG A 487 -28.62 25.83 -3.54
C ARG A 487 -29.09 24.64 -4.38
N LEU A 488 -29.01 23.41 -3.87
CA LEU A 488 -29.46 22.23 -4.61
C LEU A 488 -30.99 22.05 -4.54
N LEU A 489 -31.61 22.49 -3.44
CA LEU A 489 -33.07 22.49 -3.29
C LEU A 489 -33.71 23.61 -4.12
N GLU A 490 -33.10 24.79 -4.18
CA GLU A 490 -33.54 25.89 -5.06
C GLU A 490 -33.43 25.54 -6.55
N SER A 491 -32.48 24.69 -6.95
CA SER A 491 -32.36 24.22 -8.33
C SER A 491 -33.35 23.11 -8.70
N SER A 492 -33.83 22.33 -7.71
CA SER A 492 -34.88 21.32 -7.95
C SER A 492 -36.29 21.92 -7.98
N GLU A 493 -36.51 23.09 -7.36
CA GLU A 493 -37.78 23.82 -7.42
C GLU A 493 -37.96 24.62 -8.72
N LYS A 494 -36.92 24.77 -9.55
CA LYS A 494 -37.00 25.40 -10.88
C LYS A 494 -37.22 24.42 -12.04
N THR A 495 -37.53 23.15 -11.74
CA THR A 495 -37.78 22.12 -12.76
C THR A 495 -39.10 21.37 -12.51
N TYR A 496 -40.17 22.12 -12.22
CA TYR A 496 -41.55 21.68 -12.39
C TYR A 496 -42.33 22.70 -13.22
#